data_AF-A0A959GL00-F1
#
_entry.id   AF-A0A959GL00-F1
#
_cell.length_a   1.000
_cell.length_b   1.000
_cell.length_c   1.000
_cell.angle_alpha   90.00
_cell.angle_beta   90.00
_cell.angle_gamma   90.00
#
_symmetry.space_group_name_H-M   'P 1'
#
loop_
_entity.id
_entity.type
_entity.pdbx_description
1 polymer ?
#
loop_
_entity_poly.entity_id
_entity_poly.type
_entity_poly.pdbx_seq_one_letter_code
_entity_poly.pdbx_strand_id
1 'polypeptide(L)'
;MNQFYTHRNHIKILLLPALLLALWPGMATAQPGQINISRIEMMPNEPAPYNVRDWKDVAIGYDAFVYDLQASGLYLPLVFIYNSTINYPQQESFGLDSYVGTNNSFAGEAINVLPSLVGASLLGIDKSNQNGRNWLLMSQDYFNKANNEMIYLNNRSSGSGSDWWYETMPNVFFYQLYDLYPPIGDADFQFTSIANQFL
;
A
#
# COMPACT_ATOMS: atom_id res chain seq x y z
N MET A 1 26.89 8.16 55.21
CA MET A 1 26.05 7.52 56.24
C MET A 1 24.99 6.72 55.50
N ASN A 2 25.13 5.40 55.52
CA ASN A 2 24.34 4.43 54.75
C ASN A 2 22.86 4.44 55.15
N GLN A 3 21.96 4.43 54.17
CA GLN A 3 20.67 3.76 54.29
C GLN A 3 20.34 3.09 52.95
N PHE A 4 20.02 1.81 53.04
CA PHE A 4 19.93 0.83 51.98
C PHE A 4 18.66 0.99 51.14
N TYR A 5 18.78 0.88 49.82
CA TYR A 5 17.66 0.58 48.93
C TYR A 5 17.21 -0.87 49.18
N THR A 6 16.12 -1.07 49.92
CA THR A 6 15.44 -2.37 49.99
C THR A 6 14.67 -2.60 48.68
N HIS A 7 15.23 -3.43 47.80
CA HIS A 7 14.49 -4.04 46.69
C HIS A 7 13.40 -4.96 47.26
N ARG A 8 12.16 -4.46 47.29
CA ARG A 8 11.00 -5.26 47.70
C ARG A 8 10.55 -6.08 46.49
N ASN A 9 10.73 -7.39 46.60
CA ASN A 9 10.39 -8.42 45.64
C ASN A 9 8.94 -8.30 45.11
N HIS A 10 8.76 -7.72 43.91
CA HIS A 10 7.50 -7.79 43.17
C HIS A 10 7.41 -8.98 42.19
N ILE A 11 8.49 -9.78 42.07
CA ILE A 11 8.56 -10.93 41.14
C ILE A 11 7.65 -12.10 41.56
N LYS A 12 7.13 -12.13 42.80
CA LYS A 12 6.30 -13.26 43.27
C LYS A 12 4.80 -13.11 43.03
N ILE A 13 4.30 -11.95 42.58
CA ILE A 13 2.85 -11.72 42.41
C ILE A 13 2.37 -11.98 40.97
N LEU A 14 3.27 -11.95 39.98
CA LEU A 14 2.93 -12.23 38.57
C LEU A 14 3.05 -13.71 38.17
N LEU A 15 3.67 -14.56 39.00
CA LEU A 15 3.83 -15.99 38.69
C LEU A 15 2.56 -16.81 39.01
N LEU A 16 1.73 -16.38 39.96
CA LEU A 16 0.50 -17.10 40.32
C LEU A 16 -0.63 -17.00 39.27
N PRO A 17 -0.91 -15.84 38.63
CA PRO A 17 -1.92 -15.77 37.58
C PRO A 17 -1.52 -16.56 36.32
N ALA A 18 -0.21 -16.61 36.03
CA ALA A 18 0.33 -17.35 34.87
C ALA A 18 0.26 -18.87 35.06
N LEU A 19 0.48 -19.39 36.28
CA LEU A 19 0.35 -20.82 36.56
C LEU A 19 -1.10 -21.30 36.61
N LEU A 20 -2.04 -20.46 37.05
CA LEU A 20 -3.47 -20.80 37.09
C LEU A 20 -4.11 -20.85 35.68
N LEU A 21 -3.58 -20.11 34.71
CA LEU A 21 -3.98 -20.21 33.30
C LEU A 21 -3.41 -21.46 32.61
N ALA A 22 -2.30 -22.02 33.09
CA ALA A 22 -1.71 -23.26 32.54
C ALA A 22 -2.43 -24.54 33.00
N LEU A 23 -3.29 -24.45 34.03
CA LEU A 23 -4.01 -25.58 34.63
C LEU A 23 -5.51 -25.58 34.30
N TRP A 24 -5.98 -24.74 33.39
CA TRP A 24 -7.33 -24.82 32.85
C TRP A 24 -7.28 -25.68 31.59
N PRO A 25 -7.65 -26.98 31.62
CA PRO A 25 -7.89 -27.76 30.42
C PRO A 25 -9.25 -27.34 29.85
N GLY A 26 -9.42 -26.05 29.61
CA GLY A 26 -10.47 -25.56 28.74
C GLY A 26 -10.04 -26.08 27.40
N MET A 27 -10.69 -27.16 26.98
CA MET A 27 -10.46 -27.89 25.76
C MET A 27 -9.90 -26.93 24.70
N ALA A 28 -8.57 -26.96 24.53
CA ALA A 28 -7.98 -26.47 23.31
C ALA A 28 -8.44 -27.48 22.26
N THR A 29 -9.67 -27.30 21.78
CA THR A 29 -10.09 -27.90 20.54
C THR A 29 -9.15 -27.27 19.53
N ALA A 30 -8.05 -27.96 19.24
CA ALA A 30 -7.31 -27.72 18.02
C ALA A 30 -8.37 -27.60 16.93
N GLN A 31 -8.24 -26.58 16.07
CA GLN A 31 -9.06 -26.52 14.87
C GLN A 31 -9.08 -27.93 14.27
N PRO A 32 -10.25 -28.47 13.90
CA PRO A 32 -10.31 -29.79 13.27
C PRO A 32 -9.21 -29.84 12.22
N GLY A 33 -8.41 -30.92 12.24
CA GLY A 33 -7.25 -31.06 11.36
C GLY A 33 -7.63 -30.74 9.91
N GLN A 34 -6.65 -30.31 9.10
CA GLN A 34 -6.88 -29.86 7.74
C GLN A 34 -7.90 -30.73 7.02
N ILE A 35 -9.04 -30.12 6.67
CA ILE A 35 -10.13 -30.82 5.98
C ILE A 35 -9.64 -31.09 4.56
N ASN A 36 -9.78 -32.34 4.13
CA ASN A 36 -9.52 -32.70 2.74
C ASN A 36 -10.52 -31.94 1.84
N ILE A 37 -9.98 -31.10 0.95
CA ILE A 37 -10.74 -30.47 -0.12
C ILE A 37 -10.31 -31.16 -1.42
N SER A 38 -11.19 -31.97 -2.00
CA SER A 38 -10.85 -32.80 -3.18
C SER A 38 -10.21 -32.00 -4.33
N ARG A 39 -10.52 -30.70 -4.46
CA ARG A 39 -9.92 -29.80 -5.45
C ARG A 39 -8.46 -29.45 -5.14
N ILE A 40 -8.12 -29.27 -3.87
CA ILE A 40 -6.77 -28.96 -3.40
C ILE A 40 -5.89 -30.21 -3.49
N GLU A 41 -6.42 -31.40 -3.19
CA GLU A 41 -5.66 -32.66 -3.32
C GLU A 41 -5.25 -32.99 -4.77
N MET A 42 -5.92 -32.41 -5.76
CA MET A 42 -5.52 -32.51 -7.16
C MET A 42 -4.36 -31.58 -7.53
N MET A 43 -4.04 -30.59 -6.68
CA MET A 43 -2.89 -29.73 -6.88
C MET A 43 -1.64 -30.50 -6.45
N PRO A 44 -0.61 -30.62 -7.30
CA PRO A 44 0.63 -31.24 -6.88
C PRO A 44 1.24 -30.42 -5.73
N ASN A 45 1.75 -31.10 -4.71
CA ASN A 45 2.42 -30.47 -3.56
C ASN A 45 3.59 -29.57 -3.98
N GLU A 46 4.19 -29.87 -5.13
CA GLU A 46 5.23 -29.07 -5.75
C GLU A 46 5.01 -29.03 -7.27
N PRO A 47 5.05 -27.85 -7.91
CA PRO A 47 5.02 -27.78 -9.36
C PRO A 47 6.29 -28.42 -9.94
N ALA A 48 6.15 -29.41 -10.82
CA ALA A 48 7.27 -30.09 -11.47
C ALA A 48 7.22 -29.90 -13.01
N PRO A 49 8.29 -29.37 -13.64
CA PRO A 49 9.51 -28.87 -13.03
C PRO A 49 9.28 -27.58 -12.23
N TYR A 50 10.00 -27.41 -11.12
CA TYR A 50 9.94 -26.17 -10.34
C TYR A 50 10.58 -25.04 -11.14
N ASN A 51 9.75 -24.13 -11.64
CA ASN A 51 10.17 -22.95 -12.38
C ASN A 51 9.39 -21.74 -11.85
N VAL A 52 9.84 -21.21 -10.72
CA VAL A 52 9.30 -19.96 -10.20
C VAL A 52 9.99 -18.81 -10.92
N ARG A 53 9.18 -18.00 -11.62
CA ARG A 53 9.62 -16.76 -12.25
C ARG A 53 10.26 -15.87 -11.19
N ASP A 54 11.38 -15.23 -11.53
CA ASP A 54 11.98 -14.23 -10.64
C ASP A 54 11.05 -13.00 -10.57
N TRP A 55 10.19 -12.99 -9.56
CA TRP A 55 9.20 -11.92 -9.38
C TRP A 55 9.85 -10.60 -9.00
N LYS A 56 11.06 -10.62 -8.41
CA LYS A 56 11.81 -9.41 -8.13
C LYS A 56 12.26 -8.75 -9.43
N ASP A 57 12.88 -9.51 -10.32
CA ASP A 57 13.32 -9.00 -11.62
C ASP A 57 12.14 -8.56 -12.49
N VAL A 58 11.02 -9.29 -12.44
CA VAL A 58 9.78 -8.90 -13.13
C VAL A 58 9.26 -7.55 -12.65
N ALA A 59 9.23 -7.33 -11.34
CA ALA A 59 8.69 -6.10 -10.78
C ALA A 59 9.62 -4.90 -10.99
N ILE A 60 10.96 -5.11 -10.94
CA ILE A 60 11.94 -4.10 -11.37
C ILE A 60 11.77 -3.76 -12.86
N GLY A 61 11.61 -4.77 -13.71
CA GLY A 61 11.41 -4.57 -15.15
C GLY A 61 10.09 -3.88 -15.48
N TYR A 62 9.02 -4.22 -14.75
CA TYR A 62 7.73 -3.53 -14.87
C TYR A 62 7.86 -2.06 -14.51
N ASP A 63 8.50 -1.75 -13.38
CA ASP A 63 8.71 -0.37 -12.94
C ASP A 63 9.47 0.46 -13.98
N ALA A 64 10.60 -0.06 -14.45
CA ALA A 64 11.41 0.60 -15.48
C ALA A 64 10.62 0.84 -16.78
N PHE A 65 9.75 -0.09 -17.16
CA PHE A 65 8.93 0.01 -18.36
C PHE A 65 7.78 1.01 -18.23
N VAL A 66 7.00 0.94 -17.13
CA VAL A 66 5.81 1.79 -17.00
C VAL A 66 6.13 3.24 -16.68
N TYR A 67 7.28 3.53 -16.05
CA TYR A 67 7.73 4.90 -15.74
C TYR A 67 8.65 5.52 -16.81
N ASP A 68 8.82 4.86 -17.97
CA ASP A 68 9.59 5.42 -19.08
C ASP A 68 8.75 6.41 -19.90
N LEU A 69 8.95 7.70 -19.63
CA LEU A 69 8.35 8.81 -20.38
C LEU A 69 8.83 8.91 -21.83
N GLN A 70 9.93 8.25 -22.18
CA GLN A 70 10.51 8.25 -23.53
C GLN A 70 10.20 6.95 -24.28
N ALA A 71 9.44 6.04 -23.67
CA ALA A 71 9.04 4.80 -24.31
C ALA A 71 8.28 5.08 -25.61
N SER A 72 8.71 4.44 -26.69
CA SER A 72 8.13 4.60 -28.02
C SER A 72 7.57 3.28 -28.52
N GLY A 73 6.42 3.31 -29.19
CA GLY A 73 5.77 2.13 -29.73
C GLY A 73 4.26 2.31 -29.78
N LEU A 74 3.56 1.27 -30.22
CA LEU A 74 2.10 1.27 -30.19
C LEU A 74 1.62 1.35 -28.73
N TYR A 75 0.84 2.39 -28.41
CA TYR A 75 0.29 2.69 -27.07
C TYR A 75 1.31 3.08 -25.99
N LEU A 76 2.51 3.53 -26.37
CA LEU A 76 3.53 4.02 -25.43
C LEU A 76 3.73 5.54 -25.57
N PRO A 77 4.14 6.25 -24.50
CA PRO A 77 4.43 5.75 -23.14
C PRO A 77 3.18 5.44 -22.31
N LEU A 78 3.32 4.59 -21.28
CA LEU A 78 2.22 4.24 -20.35
C LEU A 78 2.05 5.26 -19.21
N VAL A 79 3.12 5.99 -18.88
CA VAL A 79 3.07 7.10 -17.94
C VAL A 79 2.88 8.42 -18.68
N PHE A 80 2.10 9.32 -18.08
CA PHE A 80 1.93 10.68 -18.56
C PHE A 80 1.90 11.68 -17.40
N ILE A 81 2.25 12.94 -17.69
CA ILE A 81 2.36 14.02 -16.69
C ILE A 81 1.16 14.96 -16.79
N TYR A 82 0.62 15.34 -15.64
CA TYR A 82 -0.35 16.41 -15.51
C TYR A 82 0.35 17.68 -15.03
N ASN A 83 0.35 18.71 -15.86
CA ASN A 83 0.91 20.02 -15.48
C ASN A 83 -0.10 20.90 -14.73
N SER A 84 -1.39 20.62 -14.88
CA SER A 84 -2.49 21.33 -14.21
C SER A 84 -3.21 20.36 -13.28
N THR A 85 -2.87 20.45 -12.00
CA THR A 85 -3.39 19.59 -10.92
C THR A 85 -4.56 20.27 -10.22
N ILE A 86 -5.43 19.46 -9.62
CA ILE A 86 -6.71 19.92 -9.05
C ILE A 86 -6.56 20.16 -7.55
N ASN A 87 -5.97 19.19 -6.84
CA ASN A 87 -5.87 19.20 -5.39
C ASN A 87 -4.63 19.95 -4.89
N TYR A 88 -3.62 20.09 -5.75
CA TYR A 88 -2.35 20.74 -5.44
C TYR A 88 -1.82 21.61 -6.59
N PRO A 89 -2.44 22.76 -6.90
CA PRO A 89 -2.19 23.51 -8.16
C PRO A 89 -0.75 23.99 -8.44
N GLN A 90 0.15 23.89 -7.46
CA GLN A 90 1.56 24.31 -7.57
C GLN A 90 2.53 23.15 -7.88
N GLN A 91 2.02 21.92 -8.02
CA GLN A 91 2.82 20.74 -8.31
C GLN A 91 2.32 20.01 -9.56
N GLU A 92 3.23 19.36 -10.28
CA GLU A 92 2.86 18.39 -11.30
C GLU A 92 2.23 17.14 -10.66
N SER A 93 1.43 16.41 -11.42
CA SER A 93 0.99 15.06 -11.09
C SER A 93 1.29 14.11 -12.25
N PHE A 94 0.91 12.85 -12.13
CA PHE A 94 1.01 11.86 -13.19
C PHE A 94 -0.15 10.89 -13.15
N GLY A 95 -0.31 10.16 -14.23
CA GLY A 95 -1.10 8.94 -14.24
C GLY A 95 -0.38 7.84 -15.01
N LEU A 96 -0.90 6.64 -14.83
CA LEU A 96 -0.56 5.47 -15.64
C LEU A 96 -1.82 5.07 -16.42
N ASP A 97 -1.65 4.69 -17.68
CA ASP A 97 -2.75 4.11 -18.46
C ASP A 97 -3.27 2.84 -17.76
N SER A 98 -4.52 2.89 -17.28
CA SER A 98 -5.19 1.72 -16.70
C SER A 98 -5.53 0.65 -17.74
N TYR A 99 -5.73 1.07 -18.97
CA TYR A 99 -6.05 0.20 -20.10
C TYR A 99 -5.15 0.57 -21.28
N VAL A 100 -4.22 -0.33 -21.62
CA VAL A 100 -3.31 -0.13 -22.75
C VAL A 100 -4.12 -0.02 -24.04
N GLY A 101 -3.93 1.07 -24.77
CA GLY A 101 -4.68 1.36 -26.01
C GLY A 101 -6.08 1.95 -25.79
N THR A 102 -6.35 2.51 -24.60
CA THR A 102 -7.55 3.29 -24.35
C THR A 102 -7.68 4.48 -25.31
N ASN A 103 -8.92 4.78 -25.71
CA ASN A 103 -9.24 6.00 -26.46
C ASN A 103 -9.34 7.24 -25.55
N ASN A 104 -9.35 7.04 -24.23
CA ASN A 104 -9.35 8.11 -23.24
C ASN A 104 -7.94 8.26 -22.67
N SER A 105 -7.04 8.82 -23.48
CA SER A 105 -5.68 9.15 -23.06
C SER A 105 -5.71 10.13 -21.90
N PHE A 106 -4.78 10.02 -20.95
CA PHE A 106 -4.68 10.87 -19.76
C PHE A 106 -5.76 10.63 -18.68
N ALA A 107 -6.34 9.44 -18.60
CA ALA A 107 -7.27 9.03 -17.54
C ALA A 107 -6.61 8.05 -16.55
N GLY A 108 -5.67 8.56 -15.75
CA GLY A 108 -4.95 7.73 -14.78
C GLY A 108 -5.78 7.47 -13.54
N GLU A 109 -5.80 6.23 -13.07
CA GLU A 109 -6.55 5.82 -11.89
C GLU A 109 -5.65 5.56 -10.69
N ALA A 110 -6.07 5.99 -9.50
CA ALA A 110 -5.29 5.80 -8.26
C ALA A 110 -5.06 4.32 -7.96
N ILE A 111 -6.00 3.45 -8.33
CA ILE A 111 -5.88 2.00 -8.14
C ILE A 111 -4.72 1.39 -8.94
N ASN A 112 -4.26 2.07 -9.99
CA ASN A 112 -3.10 1.67 -10.78
C ASN A 112 -1.85 2.40 -10.25
N VAL A 113 -1.98 3.71 -10.06
CA VAL A 113 -0.88 4.59 -9.66
C VAL A 113 -0.30 4.24 -8.29
N LEU A 114 -1.10 4.22 -7.23
CA LEU A 114 -0.58 4.06 -5.87
C LEU A 114 0.08 2.70 -5.60
N PRO A 115 -0.52 1.54 -5.98
CA PRO A 115 0.16 0.27 -5.76
C PRO A 115 1.40 0.08 -6.63
N SER A 116 1.49 0.73 -7.80
CA SER A 116 2.74 0.72 -8.60
C SER A 116 3.89 1.39 -7.84
N LEU A 117 3.61 2.47 -7.09
CA LEU A 117 4.58 3.11 -6.20
C LEU A 117 4.96 2.19 -5.03
N VAL A 118 3.98 1.54 -4.40
CA VAL A 118 4.23 0.60 -3.28
C VAL A 118 5.14 -0.54 -3.74
N GLY A 119 4.79 -1.19 -4.84
CA GLY A 119 5.54 -2.33 -5.37
C GLY A 119 7.00 -2.00 -5.67
N ALA A 120 7.25 -0.86 -6.32
CA ALA A 120 8.60 -0.41 -6.60
C ALA A 120 9.39 -0.06 -5.32
N SER A 121 8.72 0.57 -4.35
CA SER A 121 9.34 0.97 -3.09
C SER A 121 9.75 -0.22 -2.24
N LEU A 122 8.95 -1.29 -2.22
CA LEU A 122 9.27 -2.55 -1.56
C LEU A 122 10.51 -3.26 -2.16
N LEU A 123 10.86 -2.92 -3.41
CA LEU A 123 12.05 -3.43 -4.10
C LEU A 123 13.27 -2.52 -3.93
N GLY A 124 13.13 -1.42 -3.19
CA GLY A 124 14.19 -0.44 -2.95
C GLY A 124 14.34 0.60 -4.06
N ILE A 125 13.37 0.74 -4.96
CA ILE A 125 13.35 1.81 -5.96
C ILE A 125 12.82 3.08 -5.29
N ASP A 126 13.67 4.11 -5.18
CA ASP A 126 13.30 5.37 -4.54
C ASP A 126 12.35 6.21 -5.40
N LYS A 127 11.06 6.16 -5.09
CA LYS A 127 10.01 6.92 -5.78
C LYS A 127 9.96 8.40 -5.40
N SER A 128 10.68 8.82 -4.37
CA SER A 128 10.85 10.24 -4.05
C SER A 128 11.81 10.94 -5.01
N ASN A 129 12.64 10.18 -5.74
CA ASN A 129 13.61 10.72 -6.69
C ASN A 129 13.99 9.71 -7.80
N GLN A 130 13.01 9.19 -8.52
CA GLN A 130 13.27 8.35 -9.69
C GLN A 130 13.21 9.20 -10.96
N ASN A 131 14.29 9.16 -11.75
CA ASN A 131 14.40 9.91 -13.00
C ASN A 131 14.19 11.43 -12.83
N GLY A 132 14.64 11.97 -11.68
CA GLY A 132 14.53 13.39 -11.35
C GLY A 132 13.13 13.86 -10.96
N ARG A 133 12.21 12.93 -10.65
CA ARG A 133 10.82 13.23 -10.26
C ARG A 133 10.49 12.61 -8.91
N ASN A 134 9.71 13.35 -8.12
CA ASN A 134 9.13 12.87 -6.87
C ASN A 134 7.71 12.35 -7.14
N TRP A 135 7.62 11.07 -7.52
CA TRP A 135 6.36 10.43 -7.88
C TRP A 135 5.41 10.32 -6.68
N LEU A 136 5.95 10.22 -5.46
CA LEU A 136 5.15 10.21 -4.23
C LEU A 136 4.42 11.55 -4.04
N LEU A 137 5.14 12.67 -4.15
CA LEU A 137 4.54 14.00 -4.08
C LEU A 137 3.50 14.19 -5.17
N MET A 138 3.82 13.81 -6.40
CA MET A 138 2.92 13.92 -7.55
C MET A 138 1.63 13.10 -7.38
N SER A 139 1.69 11.93 -6.71
CA SER A 139 0.51 11.09 -6.45
C SER A 139 -0.50 11.72 -5.48
N GLN A 140 -0.11 12.75 -4.73
CA GLN A 140 -1.02 13.45 -3.82
C GLN A 140 -2.19 14.13 -4.55
N ASP A 141 -2.12 14.36 -5.87
CA ASP A 141 -3.27 14.89 -6.62
C ASP A 141 -4.47 13.92 -6.67
N TYR A 142 -4.32 12.67 -6.23
CA TYR A 142 -5.44 11.74 -6.03
C TYR A 142 -6.13 11.89 -4.66
N PHE A 143 -5.54 12.64 -3.73
CA PHE A 143 -6.19 13.04 -2.48
C PHE A 143 -7.17 14.17 -2.78
N ASN A 144 -8.47 13.86 -2.78
CA ASN A 144 -9.56 14.72 -3.22
C ASN A 144 -9.83 15.85 -2.20
N LYS A 145 -8.89 16.79 -2.13
CA LYS A 145 -8.87 17.96 -1.24
C LYS A 145 -9.78 19.08 -1.76
N ALA A 146 -9.80 19.30 -3.07
CA ALA A 146 -10.48 20.44 -3.69
C ALA A 146 -12.02 20.37 -3.56
N ASN A 147 -12.57 19.17 -3.47
CA ASN A 147 -14.01 18.93 -3.29
C ASN A 147 -14.38 18.49 -1.86
N ASN A 148 -13.43 18.56 -0.92
CA ASN A 148 -13.61 18.21 0.49
C ASN A 148 -13.98 16.75 0.80
N GLU A 149 -13.74 15.81 -0.12
CA GLU A 149 -13.82 14.37 0.21
C GLU A 149 -12.73 13.99 1.22
N MET A 150 -11.55 14.63 1.11
CA MET A 150 -10.45 14.51 2.07
C MET A 150 -9.94 13.07 2.29
N ILE A 151 -10.05 12.27 1.23
CA ILE A 151 -9.52 10.91 1.08
C ILE A 151 -8.92 10.73 -0.31
N TYR A 152 -8.11 9.70 -0.50
CA TYR A 152 -7.72 9.26 -1.83
C TYR A 152 -8.91 8.57 -2.52
N LEU A 153 -9.21 8.98 -3.75
CA LEU A 153 -10.21 8.32 -4.60
C LEU A 153 -9.58 7.89 -5.91
N ASN A 154 -10.28 7.03 -6.63
CA ASN A 154 -9.79 6.49 -7.90
C ASN A 154 -9.50 7.57 -8.96
N ASN A 155 -10.24 8.68 -8.93
CA ASN A 155 -10.00 9.85 -9.78
C ASN A 155 -9.55 11.05 -8.95
N ARG A 156 -8.86 12.00 -9.59
CA ARG A 156 -8.36 13.24 -8.95
C ARG A 156 -9.47 14.24 -8.60
N SER A 157 -10.68 14.02 -9.11
CA SER A 157 -11.88 14.81 -8.79
C SER A 157 -13.12 13.93 -8.94
N SER A 158 -13.50 13.26 -7.87
CA SER A 158 -14.69 12.41 -7.78
C SER A 158 -15.30 12.47 -6.39
N GLY A 159 -16.51 11.96 -6.22
CA GLY A 159 -17.12 11.80 -4.88
C GLY A 159 -16.97 10.38 -4.35
N SER A 160 -17.15 10.21 -3.03
CA SER A 160 -17.23 8.91 -2.34
C SER A 160 -18.67 8.39 -2.23
N GLY A 161 -18.85 7.19 -1.67
CA GLY A 161 -20.15 6.55 -1.40
C GLY A 161 -20.70 5.69 -2.54
N SER A 162 -19.91 5.41 -3.59
CA SER A 162 -20.34 4.68 -4.79
C SER A 162 -19.71 3.29 -4.93
N ASP A 163 -18.43 3.11 -4.56
CA ASP A 163 -17.72 1.86 -4.73
C ASP A 163 -16.67 1.69 -3.62
N TRP A 164 -16.90 0.70 -2.77
CA TRP A 164 -16.04 0.42 -1.63
C TRP A 164 -14.58 0.14 -2.02
N TRP A 165 -14.33 -0.57 -3.13
CA TRP A 165 -12.98 -0.93 -3.55
C TRP A 165 -12.20 0.31 -4.00
N TYR A 166 -12.81 1.12 -4.85
CA TYR A 166 -12.20 2.35 -5.39
C TYR A 166 -12.09 3.49 -4.37
N GLU A 167 -12.84 3.41 -3.27
CA GLU A 167 -12.74 4.34 -2.14
C GLU A 167 -11.74 3.87 -1.09
N THR A 168 -11.67 2.57 -0.78
CA THR A 168 -10.85 2.09 0.34
C THR A 168 -9.41 1.85 -0.08
N MET A 169 -9.18 1.21 -1.23
CA MET A 169 -7.84 0.74 -1.58
C MET A 169 -6.83 1.85 -1.84
N PRO A 170 -7.15 2.95 -2.54
CA PRO A 170 -6.20 4.05 -2.68
C PRO A 170 -5.68 4.57 -1.33
N ASN A 171 -6.53 4.63 -0.30
CA ASN A 171 -6.14 5.04 1.05
C ASN A 171 -5.25 4.01 1.75
N VAL A 172 -5.52 2.71 1.56
CA VAL A 172 -4.64 1.63 2.07
C VAL A 172 -3.25 1.72 1.45
N PHE A 173 -3.17 1.91 0.13
CA PHE A 173 -1.88 2.08 -0.56
C PHE A 173 -1.16 3.35 -0.11
N PHE A 174 -1.88 4.45 0.10
CA PHE A 174 -1.31 5.65 0.70
C PHE A 174 -0.70 5.36 2.07
N TYR A 175 -1.38 4.64 2.98
CA TYR A 175 -0.81 4.30 4.28
C TYR A 175 0.45 3.44 4.18
N GLN A 176 0.53 2.53 3.21
CA GLN A 176 1.76 1.78 2.93
C GLN A 176 2.89 2.70 2.48
N LEU A 177 2.62 3.66 1.60
CA LEU A 177 3.61 4.64 1.17
C LEU A 177 4.05 5.56 2.32
N TYR A 178 3.11 5.95 3.19
CA TYR A 178 3.39 6.75 4.38
C TYR A 178 4.30 6.02 5.38
N ASP A 179 4.19 4.69 5.49
CA ASP A 179 5.09 3.88 6.32
C ASP A 179 6.48 3.70 5.68
N LEU A 180 6.52 3.55 4.35
CA LEU A 180 7.76 3.31 3.60
C LEU A 180 8.65 4.55 3.43
N TYR A 181 8.10 5.75 3.57
CA TYR A 181 8.82 7.00 3.34
C TYR A 181 8.63 7.98 4.50
N PRO A 182 9.62 8.86 4.78
CA PRO A 182 9.38 10.05 5.58
C PRO A 182 8.22 10.87 5.01
N PRO A 183 7.49 11.65 5.84
CA PRO A 183 6.43 12.52 5.34
C PRO A 183 6.90 13.44 4.21
N ILE A 184 6.22 13.36 3.07
CA ILE A 184 6.45 14.16 1.87
C ILE A 184 5.21 15.04 1.65
N GLY A 185 5.40 16.31 1.30
CA GLY A 185 4.28 17.22 1.01
C GLY A 185 3.26 17.29 2.15
N ASP A 186 1.99 17.05 1.84
CA ASP A 186 0.87 17.12 2.79
C ASP A 186 0.59 15.79 3.52
N ALA A 187 1.51 14.82 3.48
CA ALA A 187 1.27 13.45 3.93
C ALA A 187 0.77 13.34 5.40
N ASP A 188 1.30 14.13 6.34
CA ASP A 188 0.86 14.11 7.74
C ASP A 188 -0.61 14.54 7.90
N PHE A 189 -1.01 15.56 7.13
CA PHE A 189 -2.40 16.02 7.09
C PHE A 189 -3.30 14.96 6.45
N GLN A 190 -2.88 14.38 5.33
CA GLN A 190 -3.64 13.32 4.64
C GLN A 190 -3.85 12.11 5.55
N PHE A 191 -2.80 11.65 6.25
CA PHE A 191 -2.86 10.53 7.19
C PHE A 191 -3.95 10.73 8.25
N THR A 192 -3.93 11.88 8.91
CA THR A 192 -4.91 12.19 9.98
C THR A 192 -6.31 12.44 9.41
N SER A 193 -6.41 13.09 8.25
CA SER A 193 -7.67 13.36 7.58
C SER A 193 -8.40 12.09 7.16
N ILE A 194 -7.69 11.16 6.53
CA ILE A 194 -8.26 9.87 6.09
C ILE A 194 -8.80 9.11 7.29
N ALA A 195 -8.02 9.00 8.37
CA ALA A 195 -8.46 8.31 9.58
C ALA A 195 -9.79 8.87 10.11
N ASN A 196 -9.96 10.20 10.10
CA ASN A 196 -11.20 10.84 10.55
C ASN A 196 -12.43 10.57 9.67
N GLN A 197 -12.25 10.26 8.38
CA GLN A 197 -13.35 9.97 7.45
C GLN A 197 -13.86 8.53 7.57
N PHE A 198 -13.04 7.61 8.09
CA PHE A 198 -13.36 6.18 8.21
C PHE A 198 -13.68 5.74 9.66
N LEU A 199 -13.77 6.67 10.62
CA LEU A 199 -14.21 6.42 12.00
C LEU A 199 -15.73 6.47 12.13
#